data_AF-A0A178ILQ5-F1
#
_entry.id   AF-A0A178ILQ5-F1
#
_cell.length_a   1.000
_cell.length_b   1.000
_cell.length_c   1.000
_cell.angle_alpha   90.00
_cell.angle_beta   90.00
_cell.angle_gamma   90.00
#
_symmetry.space_group_name_H-M   'P 1'
#
loop_
_entity.id
_entity.type
_entity.pdbx_description
1 polymer ?
#
loop_
_entity_poly.entity_id
_entity_poly.type
_entity_poly.pdbx_seq_one_letter_code
_entity_poly.pdbx_strand_id
1 'polypeptide(L)'
;MARQRHQSRIENRKSKIPRAFTMIEVLVALAIFATMAVVLVASYLNILTAYEVAGRGPAGELDVRFAREMLLAEGSLDAALAGADFEGADGGRVKWKAEVEPTETADLFLVTFTCEIEAAKESPARTVVETFRLLRPTWSQPADREALRAETRQRILDMQITSPLSGFGSGMSSGVAGGSNGGSGKGGGKNSGGKNQGQGGGKNQGGGRNNPASQNQGGRR
;
A
#
# COMPACT_ATOMS: atom_id res chain seq x y z
N MET A 1 21.74 -103.48 -1.98
CA MET A 1 22.61 -102.96 -3.07
C MET A 1 22.21 -101.53 -3.41
N ALA A 2 23.19 -100.69 -3.75
CA ALA A 2 23.13 -99.30 -4.27
C ALA A 2 22.75 -98.20 -3.25
N ARG A 3 23.69 -97.38 -2.72
CA ARG A 3 24.56 -96.31 -3.28
C ARG A 3 23.87 -94.93 -3.36
N GLN A 4 24.55 -93.93 -2.75
CA GLN A 4 24.57 -92.49 -3.08
C GLN A 4 23.34 -91.64 -2.67
N ARG A 5 23.41 -90.40 -2.15
CA ARG A 5 24.47 -89.39 -1.99
C ARG A 5 24.15 -88.56 -0.74
N HIS A 6 25.00 -88.55 0.29
CA HIS A 6 25.07 -87.40 1.19
C HIS A 6 26.20 -86.50 0.70
N GLN A 7 25.85 -85.54 -0.14
CA GLN A 7 26.74 -84.43 -0.49
C GLN A 7 26.87 -83.56 0.76
N SER A 8 27.98 -83.72 1.49
CA SER A 8 28.46 -82.72 2.44
C SER A 8 28.81 -81.46 1.64
N ARG A 9 27.87 -80.52 1.58
CA ARG A 9 28.10 -79.16 1.11
C ARG A 9 29.09 -78.51 2.07
N ILE A 10 30.39 -78.65 1.80
CA ILE A 10 31.43 -77.89 2.49
C ILE A 10 31.20 -76.44 2.07
N GLU A 11 30.45 -75.70 2.88
CA GLU A 11 30.36 -74.26 2.79
C GLU A 11 31.76 -73.70 2.93
N ASN A 12 32.33 -73.26 1.81
CA ASN A 12 33.57 -72.50 1.76
C ASN A 12 33.31 -71.13 2.40
N ARG A 13 33.29 -71.09 3.73
CA ARG A 13 33.35 -69.83 4.48
C ARG A 13 34.77 -69.30 4.30
N LYS A 14 34.99 -68.57 3.20
CA LYS A 14 36.09 -67.61 3.12
C LYS A 14 35.93 -66.71 4.34
N SER A 15 36.74 -66.93 5.37
CA SER A 15 36.90 -66.00 6.46
C SER A 15 37.38 -64.69 5.84
N LYS A 16 36.48 -63.70 5.80
CA LYS A 16 36.91 -62.33 5.51
C LYS A 16 37.80 -61.95 6.67
N ILE A 17 39.12 -61.98 6.46
CA ILE A 17 40.09 -61.43 7.41
C ILE A 17 39.67 -59.96 7.61
N PRO A 18 39.38 -59.52 8.84
CA PRO A 18 39.10 -58.12 9.08
C PRO A 18 40.35 -57.33 8.70
N ARG A 19 40.24 -56.47 7.67
CA ARG A 19 41.33 -55.59 7.27
C ARG A 19 41.51 -54.57 8.38
N ALA A 20 42.71 -54.51 8.95
CA ALA A 20 43.08 -53.43 9.85
C ALA A 20 43.14 -52.11 9.07
N PHE A 21 42.81 -51.01 9.73
CA PHE A 21 42.84 -49.67 9.13
C PHE A 21 44.28 -49.26 8.80
N THR A 22 44.48 -48.69 7.62
CA THR A 22 45.79 -48.18 7.21
C THR A 22 46.03 -46.79 7.82
N MET A 23 47.29 -46.42 8.08
CA MET A 23 47.63 -45.11 8.63
C MET A 23 47.08 -43.96 7.78
N ILE A 24 47.11 -44.11 6.45
CA ILE A 24 46.59 -43.09 5.52
C ILE A 24 45.07 -42.95 5.61
N GLU A 25 44.33 -44.04 5.78
CA GLU A 25 42.87 -44.03 5.92
C GLU A 25 42.45 -43.31 7.20
N VAL A 26 43.15 -43.56 8.31
CA VAL A 26 42.92 -42.85 9.57
C VAL A 26 43.23 -41.36 9.44
N LEU A 27 44.31 -40.98 8.74
CA LEU A 27 44.66 -39.58 8.50
C LEU A 27 43.61 -38.86 7.65
N VAL A 28 43.12 -39.50 6.59
CA VAL A 28 42.05 -38.95 5.74
C VAL A 28 40.74 -38.82 6.52
N ALA A 29 40.38 -39.83 7.31
CA ALA A 29 39.19 -39.78 8.17
C ALA A 29 39.29 -38.65 9.20
N LEU A 30 40.45 -38.46 9.81
CA LEU A 30 40.70 -37.37 10.77
C LEU A 30 40.62 -36.00 10.08
N ALA A 31 41.16 -35.87 8.86
CA ALA A 31 41.09 -34.63 8.09
C ALA A 31 39.63 -34.26 7.74
N ILE A 32 38.83 -35.24 7.28
CA ILE A 32 37.41 -35.02 6.96
C ILE A 32 36.62 -34.73 8.25
N PHE A 33 36.92 -35.41 9.35
CA PHE A 33 36.26 -35.15 10.62
C PHE A 33 36.53 -33.73 11.12
N ALA A 34 37.79 -33.27 11.02
CA ALA A 34 38.15 -31.91 11.40
C ALA A 34 37.44 -30.85 10.55
N THR A 35 37.35 -31.03 9.22
CA THR A 35 36.63 -30.08 8.36
C THR A 35 35.13 -30.07 8.65
N MET A 36 34.52 -31.23 8.87
CA MET A 36 33.11 -31.33 9.26
C MET A 36 32.84 -30.65 10.60
N ALA A 37 33.75 -30.79 11.59
CA ALA A 37 33.61 -30.11 12.87
C ALA A 37 33.60 -28.59 12.71
N VAL A 38 34.47 -28.02 11.87
CA VAL A 38 34.49 -26.58 11.58
C VAL A 38 33.19 -26.14 10.89
N VAL A 39 32.71 -26.90 9.91
CA VAL A 39 31.44 -26.60 9.21
C VAL A 39 30.25 -26.63 10.17
N LEU A 40 30.21 -27.59 11.10
CA LEU A 40 29.15 -27.69 12.11
C LEU A 40 29.18 -26.53 13.11
N VAL A 41 30.38 -26.08 13.52
CA VAL A 41 30.50 -24.90 14.40
C VAL A 41 30.04 -23.64 13.67
N ALA A 42 30.43 -23.46 12.40
CA ALA A 42 30.00 -22.33 11.59
C ALA A 42 28.47 -22.30 11.37
N SER A 43 27.87 -23.46 11.09
CA SER A 43 26.41 -23.55 10.93
C SER A 43 25.66 -23.30 12.23
N TYR A 44 26.18 -23.80 13.36
CA TYR A 44 25.61 -23.55 14.68
C TYR A 44 25.60 -22.06 15.03
N LEU A 45 26.74 -21.37 14.85
CA LEU A 45 26.83 -19.93 15.08
C LEU A 45 25.88 -19.15 14.17
N ASN A 46 25.74 -19.55 12.91
CA ASN A 46 24.78 -18.92 11.98
C ASN A 46 23.33 -19.09 12.47
N ILE A 47 22.96 -20.27 12.98
CA ILE A 47 21.64 -20.52 13.54
C ILE A 47 21.39 -19.64 14.78
N LEU A 48 22.38 -19.50 15.66
CA LEU A 48 22.26 -18.63 16.85
C LEU A 48 22.02 -17.18 16.45
N THR A 49 22.80 -16.66 15.51
CA THR A 49 22.60 -15.30 14.97
C THR A 49 21.22 -15.16 14.32
N ALA A 50 20.77 -16.17 13.57
CA ALA A 50 19.44 -16.17 12.97
C ALA A 50 18.33 -16.13 14.02
N TYR A 51 18.47 -16.84 15.15
CA TYR A 51 17.52 -16.79 16.26
C TYR A 51 17.54 -15.43 16.98
N GLU A 52 18.70 -14.84 17.20
CA GLU A 52 18.81 -13.51 17.81
C GLU A 52 18.12 -12.44 16.93
N VAL A 53 18.32 -12.50 15.61
CA VAL A 53 17.66 -11.61 14.65
C VAL A 53 16.15 -11.89 14.58
N ALA A 54 15.74 -13.16 14.58
CA ALA A 54 14.33 -13.53 14.58
C ALA A 54 13.60 -13.13 15.88
N GLY A 55 14.31 -13.09 17.01
CA GLY A 55 13.77 -12.64 18.29
C GLY A 55 13.61 -11.13 18.41
N ARG A 56 14.52 -10.34 17.82
CA ARG A 56 14.49 -8.86 17.87
C ARG A 56 13.72 -8.19 16.73
N GLY A 57 13.58 -8.88 15.59
CA GLY A 57 13.14 -8.29 14.32
C GLY A 57 11.63 -8.08 14.10
N PRO A 58 10.69 -8.87 14.65
CA PRO A 58 9.30 -8.79 14.20
C PRO A 58 8.50 -7.69 14.90
N ALA A 59 8.72 -7.37 16.17
CA ALA A 59 7.82 -6.50 16.92
C ALA A 59 7.72 -5.08 16.33
N GLY A 60 8.85 -4.40 16.14
CA GLY A 60 8.87 -3.06 15.55
C GLY A 60 8.40 -3.03 14.09
N GLU A 61 8.66 -4.08 13.31
CA GLU A 61 8.17 -4.17 11.93
C GLU A 61 6.65 -4.41 11.89
N LEU A 62 6.13 -5.24 12.79
CA LEU A 62 4.69 -5.46 12.96
C LEU A 62 3.98 -4.17 13.38
N ASP A 63 4.58 -3.39 14.27
CA ASP A 63 4.04 -2.10 14.70
C ASP A 63 3.97 -1.10 13.54
N VAL A 64 5.03 -0.97 12.73
CA VAL A 64 5.03 -0.13 11.52
C VAL A 64 3.97 -0.60 10.53
N ARG A 65 3.88 -1.91 10.30
CA ARG A 65 2.86 -2.49 9.41
C ARG A 65 1.45 -2.24 9.90
N PHE A 66 1.21 -2.39 11.21
CA PHE A 66 -0.08 -2.11 11.82
C PHE A 66 -0.45 -0.63 11.71
N ALA A 67 0.49 0.27 12.01
CA ALA A 67 0.31 1.71 11.83
C ALA A 67 -0.02 2.07 10.37
N ARG A 68 0.64 1.42 9.41
CA ARG A 68 0.34 1.58 7.98
C ARG A 68 -1.07 1.08 7.66
N GLU A 69 -1.48 -0.08 8.17
CA GLU A 69 -2.83 -0.62 7.98
C GLU A 69 -3.90 0.31 8.56
N MET A 70 -3.66 0.95 9.71
CA MET A 70 -4.54 1.98 10.27
C MET A 70 -4.71 3.16 9.32
N LEU A 71 -3.61 3.71 8.80
CA LEU A 71 -3.65 4.80 7.81
C LEU A 71 -4.41 4.38 6.54
N LEU A 72 -4.17 3.17 6.04
CA LEU A 72 -4.83 2.65 4.85
C LEU A 72 -6.33 2.43 5.04
N ALA A 73 -6.74 2.05 6.25
CA ALA A 73 -8.15 1.86 6.63
C ALA A 73 -8.91 3.19 6.81
N GLU A 74 -8.20 4.28 7.12
CA GLU A 74 -8.83 5.54 7.51
C GLU A 74 -9.63 6.16 6.36
N GLY A 75 -10.94 6.35 6.55
CA GLY A 75 -11.90 6.75 5.52
C GLY A 75 -11.77 8.21 5.07
N SER A 76 -11.37 9.08 6.01
CA SER A 76 -11.37 10.54 5.86
C SER A 76 -9.95 11.12 5.79
N LEU A 77 -9.77 12.19 5.01
CA LEU A 77 -8.47 12.85 4.90
C LEU A 77 -8.05 13.49 6.24
N ASP A 78 -8.99 14.12 6.93
CA ASP A 78 -8.71 14.81 8.20
C ASP A 78 -8.23 13.85 9.29
N ALA A 79 -8.84 12.67 9.41
CA ALA A 79 -8.39 11.67 10.37
C ALA A 79 -7.03 11.05 9.97
N ALA A 80 -6.76 10.89 8.67
CA ALA A 80 -5.46 10.43 8.20
C ALA A 80 -4.34 11.44 8.54
N LEU A 81 -4.61 12.74 8.43
CA LEU A 81 -3.67 13.81 8.80
C LEU A 81 -3.51 13.96 10.32
N ALA A 82 -4.55 13.71 11.10
CA ALA A 82 -4.48 13.73 12.56
C ALA A 82 -3.49 12.70 13.12
N GLY A 83 -3.34 11.57 12.43
CA GLY A 83 -2.53 10.45 12.89
C GLY A 83 -3.17 9.71 14.07
N ALA A 84 -2.44 8.75 14.63
CA ALA A 84 -2.85 8.06 15.85
C ALA A 84 -1.64 7.56 16.64
N ASP A 85 -1.89 7.21 17.90
CA ASP A 85 -0.95 6.55 18.78
C ASP A 85 -1.53 5.25 19.34
N PHE A 86 -0.66 4.27 19.57
CA PHE A 86 -1.02 3.00 20.16
C PHE A 86 0.16 2.41 20.95
N GLU A 87 -0.12 1.39 21.74
CA GLU A 87 0.89 0.60 22.42
C GLU A 87 1.37 -0.52 21.50
N GLY A 88 2.65 -0.49 21.14
CA GLY A 88 3.28 -1.48 20.28
C GLY A 88 3.47 -2.82 20.98
N ALA A 89 3.80 -3.85 20.20
CA ALA A 89 3.90 -5.23 20.69
C ALA A 89 4.93 -5.41 21.84
N ASP A 90 5.98 -4.57 21.86
CA ASP A 90 7.02 -4.58 22.90
C ASP A 90 6.69 -3.70 24.13
N GLY A 91 5.50 -3.10 24.17
CA GLY A 91 5.07 -2.17 25.22
C GLY A 91 5.62 -0.74 25.07
N GLY A 92 6.32 -0.44 23.97
CA GLY A 92 6.68 0.93 23.59
C GLY A 92 5.49 1.65 22.97
N ARG A 93 5.39 2.97 23.16
CA ARG A 93 4.36 3.73 22.44
C ARG A 93 4.80 4.03 21.01
N VAL A 94 3.88 3.81 20.09
CA VAL A 94 4.06 4.05 18.66
C VAL A 94 3.14 5.19 18.26
N LYS A 95 3.71 6.19 17.61
CA LYS A 95 2.97 7.34 17.08
C LYS A 95 3.20 7.40 15.58
N TRP A 96 2.13 7.51 14.82
CA TRP A 96 2.25 7.70 13.38
C TRP A 96 1.54 8.97 12.93
N LYS A 97 2.10 9.58 11.89
CA LYS A 97 1.57 10.75 11.21
C LYS A 97 1.69 10.56 9.70
N ALA A 98 0.76 11.15 8.97
CA ALA A 98 0.78 11.15 7.52
C ALA A 98 0.72 12.58 7.01
N GLU A 99 1.57 12.89 6.05
CA GLU A 99 1.47 14.08 5.22
C GLU A 99 0.95 13.67 3.85
N VAL A 100 -0.08 14.35 3.35
CA VAL A 100 -0.79 13.97 2.12
C VAL A 100 -0.70 15.12 1.12
N GLU A 101 -0.09 14.85 -0.02
CA GLU A 101 0.04 15.80 -1.13
C GLU A 101 -0.82 15.32 -2.33
N PRO A 102 -1.66 16.20 -2.91
CA PRO A 102 -2.37 15.90 -4.16
C PRO A 102 -1.39 15.68 -5.32
N THR A 103 -1.75 14.81 -6.27
CA THR A 103 -0.99 14.63 -7.51
C THR A 103 -1.75 15.16 -8.73
N GLU A 104 -1.11 15.20 -9.90
CA GLU A 104 -1.75 15.55 -11.17
C GLU A 104 -2.86 14.56 -11.59
N THR A 105 -2.90 13.38 -10.98
CA THR A 105 -3.93 12.38 -11.26
C THR A 105 -5.04 12.48 -10.24
N ALA A 106 -6.27 12.61 -10.72
CA ALA A 106 -7.45 12.66 -9.84
C ALA A 106 -7.51 11.43 -8.91
N ASP A 107 -7.90 11.67 -7.65
CA ASP A 107 -8.06 10.65 -6.60
C ASP A 107 -6.75 9.96 -6.15
N LEU A 108 -5.60 10.32 -6.72
CA LEU A 108 -4.28 9.78 -6.39
C LEU A 108 -3.48 10.79 -5.55
N PHE A 109 -3.01 10.34 -4.39
CA PHE A 109 -2.27 11.16 -3.44
C PHE A 109 -0.88 10.58 -3.21
N LEU A 110 0.10 11.46 -3.00
CA LEU A 110 1.41 11.10 -2.49
C LEU A 110 1.35 11.22 -0.97
N VAL A 111 1.64 10.13 -0.27
CA VAL A 111 1.56 10.07 1.20
C VAL A 111 2.96 9.83 1.75
N THR A 112 3.41 10.74 2.60
CA THR A 112 4.61 10.57 3.42
C THR A 112 4.17 10.14 4.82
N PHE A 113 4.35 8.86 5.09
CA PHE A 113 4.02 8.23 6.36
C PHE A 113 5.25 8.23 7.26
N THR A 114 5.10 8.74 8.48
CA THR A 114 6.16 8.76 9.50
C THR A 114 5.67 8.02 10.73
N CYS A 115 6.40 7.00 11.15
CA CYS A 115 6.14 6.20 12.34
C CYS A 115 7.29 6.37 13.33
N GLU A 116 6.99 6.89 14.51
CA GLU A 116 7.91 7.06 15.63
C GLU A 116 7.61 5.99 16.68
N ILE A 117 8.59 5.13 16.92
CA ILE A 117 8.54 4.08 17.93
C ILE A 117 9.40 4.54 19.10
N GLU A 118 8.78 4.74 20.26
CA GLU A 118 9.49 5.05 21.51
C GLU A 118 10.33 3.84 21.95
N ALA A 119 11.44 4.11 22.67
CA ALA A 119 12.29 3.03 23.17
C ALA A 119 11.50 2.15 24.16
N ALA A 120 11.57 0.83 23.95
CA ALA A 120 10.98 -0.18 24.80
C ALA A 120 12.06 -1.14 25.31
N LYS A 121 11.71 -2.05 26.23
CA LYS A 121 12.62 -2.94 26.98
C LYS A 121 13.90 -3.37 26.25
N GLU A 122 13.76 -3.93 25.05
CA GLU A 122 14.86 -4.50 24.27
C GLU A 122 15.07 -3.79 22.92
N SER A 123 14.28 -2.76 22.64
CA SER A 123 14.19 -2.11 21.32
C SER A 123 14.49 -0.60 21.45
N PRO A 124 15.52 -0.09 20.76
CA PRO A 124 15.83 1.35 20.79
C PRO A 124 14.74 2.15 20.06
N ALA A 125 14.63 3.43 20.42
CA ALA A 125 13.74 4.34 19.71
C ALA A 125 14.11 4.40 18.22
N ARG A 126 13.12 4.36 17.35
CA ARG A 126 13.30 4.33 15.90
C ARG A 126 12.23 5.16 15.22
N THR A 127 12.63 5.92 14.20
CA THR A 127 11.71 6.57 13.28
C THR A 127 11.80 5.90 11.91
N VAL A 128 10.65 5.57 11.34
CA VAL A 128 10.52 4.99 10.00
C VAL A 128 9.71 5.94 9.15
N VAL A 129 10.26 6.33 8.00
CA VAL A 129 9.59 7.20 7.03
C VAL A 129 9.41 6.42 5.73
N GLU A 130 8.18 6.40 5.22
CA GLU A 130 7.81 5.73 3.99
C GLU A 130 7.02 6.68 3.10
N THR A 131 7.33 6.67 1.81
CA THR A 131 6.58 7.45 0.82
C THR A 131 5.93 6.50 -0.17
N PHE A 132 4.61 6.59 -0.30
CA PHE A 132 3.85 5.76 -1.24
C PHE A 132 2.68 6.54 -1.85
N ARG A 133 2.13 6.01 -2.94
CA ARG A 133 0.95 6.58 -3.59
C ARG A 133 -0.31 5.84 -3.17
N LEU A 134 -1.35 6.58 -2.85
CA LEU A 134 -2.61 6.04 -2.37
C LEU A 134 -3.79 6.55 -3.22
N LEU A 135 -4.61 5.63 -3.73
CA LEU A 135 -5.82 5.94 -4.48
C LEU A 135 -7.00 6.04 -3.50
N ARG A 136 -7.49 7.25 -3.23
CA ARG A 136 -8.60 7.50 -2.28
C ARG A 136 -9.62 8.49 -2.83
N PRO A 137 -10.66 8.00 -3.53
CA PRO A 137 -11.76 8.83 -3.99
C PRO A 137 -12.56 9.53 -2.86
N THR A 138 -12.43 9.08 -1.61
CA THR A 138 -13.12 9.72 -0.47
C THR A 138 -12.38 10.96 0.04
N TRP A 139 -11.12 11.17 -0.34
CA TRP A 139 -10.28 12.27 0.15
C TRP A 139 -10.31 13.49 -0.78
N SER A 140 -10.56 13.28 -2.07
CA SER A 140 -10.66 14.35 -3.05
C SER A 140 -12.00 15.09 -2.93
N GLN A 141 -11.99 16.42 -3.05
CA GLN A 141 -13.23 17.16 -3.24
C GLN A 141 -13.77 16.97 -4.68
N PRO A 142 -15.09 16.93 -4.88
CA PRO A 142 -15.69 16.75 -6.21
C PRO A 142 -15.20 17.77 -7.25
N ALA A 143 -15.03 19.03 -6.85
CA ALA A 143 -14.57 20.11 -7.73
C ALA A 143 -13.12 19.90 -8.22
N ASP A 144 -12.19 19.57 -7.33
CA ASP A 144 -10.78 19.33 -7.66
C ASP A 144 -10.62 18.15 -8.60
N ARG A 145 -11.38 17.08 -8.34
CA ARG A 145 -11.44 15.89 -9.20
C ARG A 145 -11.93 16.23 -10.60
N GLU A 146 -12.98 17.04 -10.73
CA GLU A 146 -13.52 17.43 -12.04
C GLU A 146 -12.53 18.29 -12.82
N ALA A 147 -11.84 19.21 -12.16
CA ALA A 147 -10.78 20.03 -12.74
C ALA A 147 -9.62 19.17 -13.27
N LEU A 148 -9.08 18.27 -12.44
CA LEU A 148 -7.98 17.37 -12.83
C LEU A 148 -8.37 16.44 -13.99
N ARG A 149 -9.63 15.97 -14.01
CA ARG A 149 -10.14 15.16 -15.12
C ARG A 149 -10.34 15.97 -16.40
N ALA A 150 -10.80 17.23 -16.29
CA ALA A 150 -10.93 18.11 -17.44
C ALA A 150 -9.57 18.43 -18.06
N GLU A 151 -8.58 18.73 -17.23
CA GLU A 151 -7.19 18.96 -17.67
C GLU A 151 -6.60 17.70 -18.32
N THR A 152 -6.77 16.53 -17.69
CA THR A 152 -6.29 15.26 -18.27
C THR A 152 -6.95 14.97 -19.62
N ARG A 153 -8.26 15.24 -19.77
CA ARG A 153 -8.95 15.11 -21.06
C ARG A 153 -8.39 16.05 -22.12
N GLN A 154 -8.14 17.32 -21.77
CA GLN A 154 -7.52 18.28 -22.68
C GLN A 154 -6.12 17.82 -23.12
N ARG A 155 -5.29 17.38 -22.18
CA ARG A 155 -3.95 16.85 -22.45
C ARG A 155 -3.97 15.66 -23.41
N ILE A 156 -4.94 14.74 -23.24
CA ILE A 156 -5.12 13.59 -24.14
C ILE A 156 -5.55 14.04 -25.54
N LEU A 157 -6.48 14.99 -25.65
CA LEU A 157 -6.92 15.54 -26.94
C LEU A 157 -5.77 16.22 -27.68
N ASP A 158 -4.96 17.02 -27.00
CA ASP A 158 -3.79 17.68 -27.58
C ASP A 158 -2.76 16.67 -28.11
N MET A 159 -2.52 15.58 -27.37
CA MET A 159 -1.65 14.48 -27.83
C MET A 159 -2.23 13.75 -29.04
N GLN A 160 -3.55 13.58 -29.14
CA GLN A 160 -4.21 12.95 -30.29
C GLN A 160 -4.13 13.83 -31.55
N ILE A 161 -4.27 15.15 -31.40
CA ILE A 161 -4.13 16.12 -32.50
C ILE A 161 -2.69 16.19 -32.99
N THR A 162 -1.71 16.11 -32.08
CA THR A 162 -0.27 16.22 -32.38
C THR A 162 0.36 14.90 -32.89
N SER A 163 -0.36 13.78 -32.78
CA SER A 163 0.15 12.48 -33.24
C SER A 163 0.19 12.42 -34.79
N PRO A 164 1.33 12.08 -35.43
CA PRO A 164 1.47 12.05 -36.89
C PRO A 164 0.64 10.96 -37.59
N LEU A 165 -0.11 10.15 -36.84
CA LEU A 165 -0.95 9.06 -37.33
C LEU A 165 -2.46 9.41 -37.39
N SER A 166 -2.86 10.63 -37.03
CA SER A 166 -4.26 11.08 -37.13
C SER A 166 -4.70 11.33 -38.59
N GLY A 167 -3.77 11.30 -39.55
CA GLY A 167 -4.03 11.47 -40.98
C GLY A 167 -4.46 10.21 -41.75
N PHE A 168 -4.52 9.01 -41.14
CA PHE A 168 -4.81 7.76 -41.88
C PHE A 168 -6.27 7.28 -41.79
N GLY A 169 -7.16 7.98 -41.09
CA GLY A 169 -8.53 7.49 -40.81
C GLY A 169 -9.71 8.27 -41.41
N SER A 170 -9.50 9.45 -41.99
CA SER A 170 -10.62 10.35 -42.36
C SER A 170 -11.16 10.17 -43.79
N GLY A 171 -10.89 9.02 -44.43
CA GLY A 171 -11.17 8.84 -45.86
C GLY A 171 -11.84 7.53 -46.22
N MET A 172 -12.99 7.18 -45.62
CA MET A 172 -13.90 6.13 -46.12
C MET A 172 -15.27 6.20 -45.42
N SER A 173 -16.11 7.17 -45.80
CA SER A 173 -17.57 7.00 -45.75
C SER A 173 -18.17 7.44 -47.08
N SER A 174 -17.97 6.60 -48.10
CA SER A 174 -18.66 6.72 -49.38
C SER A 174 -20.04 6.07 -49.28
N GLY A 175 -21.07 6.92 -49.29
CA GLY A 175 -22.40 6.70 -49.88
C GLY A 175 -23.09 5.35 -49.73
N VAL A 176 -24.18 5.35 -48.95
CA VAL A 176 -25.41 4.67 -49.38
C VAL A 176 -26.53 5.72 -49.48
N ALA A 177 -27.08 5.82 -50.68
CA ALA A 177 -28.17 6.71 -51.03
C ALA A 177 -29.50 6.15 -50.50
N GLY A 178 -30.38 7.02 -50.00
CA GLY A 178 -31.77 6.65 -49.75
C GLY A 178 -32.61 7.72 -49.05
N GLY A 179 -33.49 8.37 -49.81
CA GLY A 179 -34.85 8.66 -49.33
C GLY A 179 -35.16 10.05 -48.76
N SER A 180 -35.89 10.81 -49.57
CA SER A 180 -36.66 12.03 -49.32
C SER A 180 -37.63 12.03 -48.12
N ASN A 181 -37.71 13.15 -47.38
CA ASN A 181 -38.92 13.97 -47.11
C ASN A 181 -38.49 15.15 -46.19
N GLY A 182 -38.71 16.43 -46.51
CA GLY A 182 -40.00 17.12 -46.41
C GLY A 182 -40.13 17.83 -45.04
N GLY A 183 -39.89 19.14 -44.97
CA GLY A 183 -40.04 19.89 -43.71
C GLY A 183 -39.66 21.37 -43.77
N SER A 184 -40.62 22.19 -44.19
CA SER A 184 -40.60 23.67 -44.19
C SER A 184 -40.47 24.24 -42.77
N GLY A 185 -39.70 25.33 -42.60
CA GLY A 185 -39.55 26.03 -41.32
C GLY A 185 -38.81 27.37 -41.45
N LYS A 186 -39.48 28.36 -42.02
CA LYS A 186 -39.04 29.76 -42.19
C LYS A 186 -39.16 30.50 -40.84
N GLY A 187 -38.17 31.29 -40.45
CA GLY A 187 -38.32 32.21 -39.32
C GLY A 187 -37.04 32.90 -38.87
N GLY A 188 -36.68 34.00 -39.54
CA GLY A 188 -35.71 34.97 -39.03
C GLY A 188 -36.34 35.91 -37.99
N GLY A 189 -35.52 36.48 -37.12
CA GLY A 189 -35.93 37.53 -36.19
C GLY A 189 -34.83 37.96 -35.23
N LYS A 190 -34.14 39.05 -35.58
CA LYS A 190 -33.32 39.87 -34.67
C LYS A 190 -34.23 40.75 -33.82
N ASN A 191 -33.89 40.94 -32.54
CA ASN A 191 -34.15 42.18 -31.77
C ASN A 191 -33.24 42.18 -30.52
N SER A 192 -32.27 43.09 -30.39
CA SER A 192 -32.33 44.34 -29.59
C SER A 192 -32.83 44.11 -28.15
N GLY A 193 -32.06 44.36 -27.09
CA GLY A 193 -31.48 45.66 -26.74
C GLY A 193 -32.41 46.36 -25.75
N GLY A 194 -32.02 46.48 -24.48
CA GLY A 194 -32.79 47.19 -23.46
C GLY A 194 -32.23 47.05 -22.05
N LYS A 195 -31.35 47.97 -21.66
CA LYS A 195 -30.97 48.26 -20.27
C LYS A 195 -32.18 48.84 -19.53
N ASN A 196 -32.33 48.55 -18.25
CA ASN A 196 -33.00 49.48 -17.34
C ASN A 196 -32.29 49.57 -15.98
N GLN A 197 -32.04 50.81 -15.58
CA GLN A 197 -31.51 51.26 -14.29
C GLN A 197 -32.68 51.67 -13.37
N GLY A 198 -32.43 51.72 -12.06
CA GLY A 198 -33.28 52.35 -11.04
C GLY A 198 -33.37 51.46 -9.79
N GLN A 199 -32.62 51.65 -8.70
CA GLN A 199 -32.46 52.80 -7.77
C GLN A 199 -33.56 52.88 -6.70
N GLY A 200 -33.12 52.91 -5.43
CA GLY A 200 -33.91 53.12 -4.20
C GLY A 200 -33.74 51.95 -3.22
N GLY A 201 -33.11 52.03 -2.05
CA GLY A 201 -32.92 53.16 -1.14
C GLY A 201 -33.84 52.98 0.07
N GLY A 202 -33.32 52.50 1.21
CA GLY A 202 -34.09 52.37 2.44
C GLY A 202 -33.29 51.80 3.62
N LYS A 203 -32.64 52.70 4.37
CA LYS A 203 -32.13 52.43 5.73
C LYS A 203 -33.31 52.43 6.71
N ASN A 204 -33.31 51.56 7.71
CA ASN A 204 -33.87 51.95 9.00
C ASN A 204 -33.11 51.31 10.18
N GLN A 205 -32.92 52.13 11.21
CA GLN A 205 -32.13 51.93 12.41
C GLN A 205 -33.04 51.59 13.61
N GLY A 206 -32.40 51.02 14.65
CA GLY A 206 -32.84 51.10 16.05
C GLY A 206 -33.79 49.98 16.49
N GLY A 207 -33.59 49.28 17.61
CA GLY A 207 -32.80 49.54 18.80
C GLY A 207 -33.68 49.27 20.03
N GLY A 208 -33.16 48.58 21.05
CA GLY A 208 -33.71 48.65 22.42
C GLY A 208 -34.22 47.34 23.06
N ARG A 209 -33.30 46.69 23.80
CA ARG A 209 -33.41 46.14 25.17
C ARG A 209 -34.81 45.86 25.76
N ASN A 210 -35.01 44.65 26.30
CA ASN A 210 -35.11 44.41 27.76
C ASN A 210 -35.25 42.90 28.11
N ASN A 211 -34.51 42.50 29.15
CA ASN A 211 -34.64 41.25 29.94
C ASN A 211 -35.79 41.45 30.98
N PRO A 212 -36.34 40.45 31.71
CA PRO A 212 -35.58 39.64 32.68
C PRO A 212 -36.04 38.18 32.89
N ALA A 213 -35.28 37.50 33.75
CA ALA A 213 -35.36 36.12 34.22
C ALA A 213 -36.62 35.72 35.02
N SER A 214 -36.90 34.42 35.04
CA SER A 214 -37.55 33.66 36.15
C SER A 214 -37.30 32.15 35.90
N GLN A 215 -36.39 31.50 36.64
CA GLN A 215 -36.68 30.69 37.83
C GLN A 215 -37.68 29.52 37.63
N ASN A 216 -37.16 28.29 37.64
CA ASN A 216 -37.82 27.08 38.18
C ASN A 216 -36.72 26.02 38.43
N GLN A 217 -36.14 25.88 39.63
CA GLN A 217 -36.54 25.05 40.78
C GLN A 217 -36.79 23.55 40.51
N GLY A 218 -36.10 22.72 41.33
CA GLY A 218 -36.42 21.32 41.67
C GLY A 218 -35.42 20.29 41.09
N GLY A 219 -34.61 19.53 41.83
CA GLY A 219 -34.55 19.20 43.26
C GLY A 219 -34.89 17.72 43.50
N ARG A 220 -33.90 16.95 44.03
CA ARG A 220 -33.98 15.58 44.60
C ARG A 220 -34.10 14.45 43.54
N ARG A 221 -33.34 13.36 43.57
CA ARG A 221 -32.63 12.61 44.63
C ARG A 221 -31.31 12.04 44.11
#